data_AF-A0A0M5JRT9-F1
#
_entry.id   AF-A0A0M5JRT9-F1
#
_cell.length_a   1.000
_cell.length_b   1.000
_cell.length_c   1.000
_cell.angle_alpha   90.00
_cell.angle_beta   90.00
_cell.angle_gamma   90.00
#
_symmetry.space_group_name_H-M   'P 1'
#
loop_
_entity.id
_entity.type
_entity.pdbx_description
1 polymer ?
#
loop_
_entity_poly.entity_id
_entity_poly.type
_entity_poly.pdbx_seq_one_letter_code
_entity_poly.pdbx_strand_id
1 'polypeptide(L)'
;MAAFSALLILSGYQEAQLTQPLMSNELKQDFETATIKHLLFKSKLRSFLHGSNTNEAPIRDPEVCLLGQWIRNHGLPVYGQLRETQELDRQHRLVHQVANRLMDLKLAGHPEEALAGFAEIEVVSEKIVLLLQTMQQKLRNGA
;
A
#
# COMPACT_ATOMS: atom_id res chain seq x y z
N MET A 1 42.41 52.23 -4.90
CA MET A 1 41.07 52.82 -4.67
C MET A 1 40.26 52.58 -5.93
N ALA A 2 39.10 51.95 -5.97
CA ALA A 2 38.15 51.56 -4.94
C ALA A 2 37.53 50.20 -5.32
N ALA A 3 37.22 49.40 -4.30
CA ALA A 3 36.37 48.22 -4.41
C ALA A 3 34.91 48.67 -4.47
N PHE A 4 34.08 48.03 -5.31
CA PHE A 4 32.64 48.07 -5.12
C PHE A 4 32.04 46.68 -5.30
N SER A 5 31.49 46.23 -4.18
CA SER A 5 30.73 45.02 -3.90
C SER A 5 29.73 44.64 -4.99
N ALA A 6 29.83 43.39 -5.44
CA ALA A 6 28.74 42.67 -6.10
C ALA A 6 28.56 41.33 -5.38
N LEU A 7 28.04 41.39 -4.15
CA LEU A 7 27.77 40.21 -3.35
C LEU A 7 26.44 40.38 -2.61
N LEU A 8 25.30 40.34 -3.32
CA LEU A 8 23.97 40.36 -2.68
C LEU A 8 22.81 39.89 -3.59
N ILE A 9 23.00 38.90 -4.47
CA ILE A 9 21.85 38.27 -5.20
C ILE A 9 22.01 36.74 -5.34
N LEU A 10 22.46 36.04 -4.30
CA LEU A 10 22.52 34.56 -4.31
C LEU A 10 22.04 33.94 -2.99
N SER A 11 20.98 34.46 -2.36
CA SER A 11 20.34 33.77 -1.21
C SER A 11 18.84 33.50 -1.38
N GLY A 12 18.26 33.78 -2.55
CA GLY A 12 16.80 33.64 -2.77
C GLY A 12 16.35 32.46 -3.64
N TYR A 13 17.28 31.78 -4.34
CA TYR A 13 16.91 30.76 -5.35
C TYR A 13 17.20 29.31 -4.93
N GLN A 14 17.84 29.07 -3.78
CA GLN A 14 18.31 27.73 -3.41
C GLN A 14 17.31 26.89 -2.59
N GLU A 15 16.22 27.46 -2.08
CA GLU A 15 15.27 26.71 -1.22
C GLU A 15 14.20 25.94 -2.01
N ALA A 16 13.83 26.38 -3.23
CA ALA A 16 12.71 25.80 -3.97
C ALA A 16 13.03 24.44 -4.65
N GLN A 17 14.30 24.08 -4.81
CA GLN A 17 14.72 22.85 -5.50
C GLN A 17 15.15 21.71 -4.58
N LEU A 18 15.34 21.95 -3.28
CA LEU A 18 15.66 20.91 -2.30
C LEU A 18 14.41 20.19 -1.76
N THR A 19 13.23 20.82 -1.86
CA THR A 19 11.96 20.27 -1.35
C THR A 19 11.29 19.29 -2.32
N GLN A 20 11.37 19.50 -3.64
CA GLN A 20 10.76 18.59 -4.64
C GLN A 20 11.37 17.17 -4.69
N PRO A 21 12.71 16.98 -4.63
CA PRO A 21 13.31 15.64 -4.60
C PRO A 21 13.01 14.87 -3.31
N LEU A 22 12.91 15.59 -2.18
CA LEU A 22 12.68 15.00 -0.88
C LEU A 22 11.22 14.53 -0.74
N MET A 23 10.26 15.37 -1.14
CA MET A 23 8.83 15.04 -1.17
C MET A 23 8.49 13.89 -2.13
N SER A 24 9.16 13.83 -3.29
CA SER A 24 8.94 12.74 -4.26
C SER A 24 9.54 11.40 -3.79
N ASN A 25 10.64 11.43 -3.05
CA ASN A 25 11.21 10.23 -2.42
C ASN A 25 10.34 9.72 -1.27
N GLU A 26 9.83 10.60 -0.40
CA GLU A 26 8.91 10.24 0.68
C GLU A 26 7.63 9.60 0.13
N LEU A 27 7.02 10.24 -0.88
CA LEU A 27 5.86 9.68 -1.59
C LEU A 27 6.16 8.29 -2.17
N LYS A 28 7.30 8.12 -2.83
CA LYS A 28 7.69 6.83 -3.39
C LYS A 28 7.82 5.76 -2.29
N GLN A 29 8.53 6.08 -1.20
CA GLN A 29 8.75 5.17 -0.09
C GLN A 29 7.44 4.76 0.60
N ASP A 30 6.48 5.68 0.73
CA ASP A 30 5.16 5.40 1.28
C ASP A 30 4.43 4.31 0.50
N PHE A 31 4.34 4.48 -0.83
CA PHE A 31 3.63 3.55 -1.70
C PHE A 31 4.37 2.21 -1.88
N GLU A 32 5.70 2.22 -1.89
CA GLU A 32 6.51 0.99 -1.85
C GLU A 32 6.26 0.22 -0.56
N THR A 33 6.25 0.91 0.58
CA THR A 33 5.96 0.30 1.89
C THR A 33 4.55 -0.28 1.94
N ALA A 34 3.54 0.44 1.43
CA ALA A 34 2.17 -0.07 1.33
C ALA A 34 2.07 -1.34 0.46
N THR A 35 2.77 -1.34 -0.68
CA THR A 35 2.83 -2.49 -1.59
C THR A 35 3.48 -3.71 -0.91
N ILE A 36 4.60 -3.52 -0.21
CA ILE A 36 5.26 -4.59 0.53
C ILE A 36 4.35 -5.18 1.62
N LYS A 37 3.62 -4.33 2.36
CA LYS A 37 2.65 -4.77 3.38
C LYS A 37 1.56 -5.66 2.77
N HIS A 38 1.08 -5.33 1.57
CA HIS A 38 0.11 -6.15 0.84
C HIS A 38 0.69 -7.50 0.39
N LEU A 39 1.88 -7.49 -0.21
CA LEU A 39 2.55 -8.71 -0.65
C LEU A 39 2.85 -9.66 0.52
N LEU A 40 3.17 -9.10 1.70
CA LEU A 40 3.33 -9.87 2.92
C LEU A 40 2.03 -10.56 3.36
N PHE A 41 0.88 -9.88 3.27
CA PHE A 41 -0.43 -10.50 3.53
C PHE A 41 -0.66 -11.71 2.61
N LYS A 42 -0.45 -11.54 1.29
CA LYS A 42 -0.62 -12.61 0.30
C LYS A 42 0.30 -13.81 0.58
N SER A 43 1.56 -13.54 0.92
CA SER A 43 2.54 -14.58 1.29
C SER A 43 2.11 -15.36 2.55
N LYS A 44 1.60 -14.65 3.57
CA LYS A 44 1.09 -15.27 4.80
C LYS A 44 -0.13 -16.15 4.55
N LEU A 45 -1.09 -15.68 3.75
CA LEU A 45 -2.26 -16.48 3.36
C LEU A 45 -1.82 -17.76 2.63
N ARG A 46 -0.95 -17.64 1.63
CA ARG A 46 -0.43 -18.81 0.89
C ARG A 46 0.25 -19.80 1.83
N SER A 47 1.08 -19.31 2.74
CA SER A 47 1.76 -20.13 3.75
C SER A 47 0.77 -20.88 4.64
N PHE A 48 -0.27 -20.20 5.12
CA PHE A 48 -1.35 -20.82 5.91
C PHE A 48 -2.05 -21.94 5.14
N LEU A 49 -2.43 -21.71 3.89
CA LEU A 49 -3.13 -22.71 3.07
C LEU A 49 -2.28 -23.97 2.79
N HIS A 50 -0.96 -23.80 2.74
CA HIS A 50 -0.01 -24.91 2.66
C HIS A 50 0.28 -25.60 4.01
N GLY A 51 -0.33 -25.16 5.11
CA GLY A 51 -0.23 -25.81 6.42
C GLY A 51 0.85 -25.25 7.35
N SER A 52 1.47 -24.12 7.01
CA SER A 52 2.40 -23.44 7.91
C SER A 52 1.66 -22.83 9.09
N ASN A 53 2.24 -22.93 10.30
CA ASN A 53 1.75 -22.24 11.50
C ASN A 53 1.97 -20.72 11.39
N THR A 54 1.04 -20.05 10.72
CA THR A 54 1.06 -18.61 10.45
C THR A 54 0.10 -17.90 11.39
N ASN A 55 0.49 -16.75 11.94
CA ASN A 55 -0.46 -15.92 12.69
C ASN A 55 -1.65 -15.53 11.79
N GLU A 56 -2.82 -16.04 12.12
CA GLU A 56 -4.06 -15.85 11.38
C GLU A 56 -4.64 -14.46 11.52
N ALA A 57 -4.45 -13.79 12.67
CA ALA A 57 -5.18 -12.57 12.99
C ALA A 57 -5.01 -11.46 11.92
N PRO A 58 -3.80 -11.16 11.40
CA PRO A 58 -3.62 -10.17 10.34
C PRO A 58 -4.13 -10.63 8.95
N ILE A 59 -4.44 -11.92 8.76
CA ILE A 59 -5.05 -12.44 7.54
C ILE A 59 -6.57 -12.36 7.66
N ARG A 60 -7.10 -12.60 8.86
CA ARG A 60 -8.53 -12.62 9.16
C ARG A 60 -9.15 -11.24 9.26
N ASP A 61 -8.43 -10.33 9.92
CA ASP A 61 -8.95 -9.01 10.27
C ASP A 61 -8.25 -7.90 9.45
N PRO A 62 -9.01 -7.18 8.59
CA PRO A 62 -8.47 -6.04 7.84
C PRO A 62 -7.96 -4.93 8.75
N GLU A 63 -8.49 -4.77 9.96
CA GLU A 63 -8.06 -3.72 10.88
C GLU A 63 -6.72 -4.05 11.56
N VAL A 64 -6.39 -5.34 11.70
CA VAL A 64 -5.09 -5.82 12.21
C VAL A 64 -4.04 -5.93 11.10
N CYS A 65 -4.45 -6.08 9.84
CA CYS A 65 -3.57 -6.13 8.68
C CYS A 65 -2.66 -4.89 8.57
N LEU A 66 -1.38 -5.09 8.21
CA LEU A 66 -0.43 -3.98 8.10
C LEU A 66 -0.81 -2.98 6.99
N LEU A 67 -1.37 -3.47 5.87
CA LEU A 67 -1.90 -2.59 4.84
C LEU A 67 -3.13 -1.84 5.36
N GLY A 68 -4.06 -2.52 6.01
CA GLY A 68 -5.24 -1.89 6.60
C GLY A 68 -4.90 -0.80 7.63
N GLN A 69 -3.91 -1.05 8.48
CA GLN A 69 -3.37 -0.03 9.39
C GLN A 69 -2.80 1.17 8.61
N TRP A 70 -2.08 0.95 7.51
CA TRP A 70 -1.59 2.04 6.67
C TRP A 70 -2.73 2.80 5.99
N ILE A 71 -3.75 2.11 5.45
CA ILE A 71 -4.93 2.73 4.84
C ILE A 71 -5.63 3.63 5.85
N ARG A 72 -5.91 3.14 7.05
CA ARG A 72 -6.63 3.89 8.09
C ARG A 72 -5.83 5.04 8.68
N ASN A 73 -4.55 4.81 9.00
CA ASN A 73 -3.76 5.78 9.76
C ASN A 73 -3.03 6.79 8.86
N HIS A 74 -2.89 6.50 7.56
CA HIS A 74 -2.13 7.34 6.63
C HIS A 74 -2.88 7.54 5.31
N GLY A 75 -3.23 6.46 4.61
CA GLY A 75 -3.82 6.51 3.27
C GLY A 75 -5.09 7.37 3.20
N LEU A 76 -6.08 7.10 4.06
CA LEU A 76 -7.33 7.86 4.14
C LEU A 76 -7.12 9.29 4.67
N PRO A 77 -6.38 9.54 5.77
CA PRO A 77 -6.11 10.89 6.24
C PRO A 77 -5.38 11.77 5.21
N VAL A 78 -4.36 11.24 4.53
CA VAL A 78 -3.47 12.04 3.66
C VAL A 78 -3.98 12.07 2.22
N TYR A 79 -4.47 10.94 1.70
CA TYR A 79 -4.86 10.79 0.29
C TYR A 79 -6.37 10.62 0.09
N GLY A 80 -7.20 10.87 1.11
CA GLY A 80 -8.64 10.58 1.09
C GLY A 80 -9.47 11.31 0.03
N GLN A 81 -8.94 12.39 -0.56
CA GLN A 81 -9.58 13.12 -1.66
C GLN A 81 -9.53 12.35 -2.99
N LEU A 82 -8.57 11.43 -3.15
CA LEU A 82 -8.51 10.56 -4.32
C LEU A 82 -9.59 9.49 -4.22
N ARG A 83 -10.41 9.35 -5.28
CA ARG A 83 -11.40 8.28 -5.38
C ARG A 83 -10.75 6.90 -5.27
N GLU A 84 -9.50 6.77 -5.73
CA GLU A 84 -8.71 5.56 -5.62
C GLU A 84 -8.45 5.13 -4.16
N THR A 85 -8.35 6.07 -3.21
CA THR A 85 -8.11 5.74 -1.79
C THR A 85 -9.32 5.04 -1.18
N GLN A 86 -10.52 5.51 -1.50
CA GLN A 86 -11.78 4.88 -1.10
C GLN A 86 -11.96 3.50 -1.75
N GLU A 87 -11.55 3.37 -3.01
CA GLU A 87 -11.56 2.09 -3.71
C GLU A 87 -10.53 1.12 -3.14
N LEU A 88 -9.36 1.61 -2.74
CA LEU A 88 -8.32 0.81 -2.11
C LEU A 88 -8.81 0.18 -0.81
N ASP A 89 -9.48 0.94 0.07
CA ASP A 89 -10.04 0.37 1.31
C ASP A 89 -11.10 -0.70 1.01
N ARG A 90 -11.97 -0.46 0.01
CA ARG A 90 -12.98 -1.44 -0.40
C ARG A 90 -12.37 -2.73 -0.92
N GLN A 91 -11.39 -2.65 -1.81
CA GLN A 91 -10.70 -3.84 -2.35
C GLN A 91 -9.89 -4.56 -1.29
N HIS A 92 -9.28 -3.82 -0.35
CA HIS A 92 -8.62 -4.39 0.82
C HIS A 92 -9.60 -5.18 1.70
N ARG A 93 -10.78 -4.63 2.04
CA ARG A 93 -11.79 -5.37 2.80
C ARG A 93 -12.28 -6.61 2.04
N LEU A 94 -12.44 -6.52 0.72
CA LEU A 94 -12.83 -7.64 -0.13
C LEU A 94 -11.79 -8.77 -0.11
N VAL A 95 -10.49 -8.46 -0.23
CA VAL A 95 -9.46 -9.53 -0.23
C VAL A 95 -9.44 -10.29 1.10
N HIS A 96 -9.75 -9.62 2.22
CA HIS A 96 -9.90 -10.27 3.52
C HIS A 96 -11.13 -11.18 3.59
N GLN A 97 -12.26 -10.80 2.99
CA GLN A 97 -13.45 -11.66 2.90
C GLN A 97 -13.15 -12.95 2.12
N VAL A 98 -12.46 -12.82 0.98
CA VAL A 98 -12.02 -13.98 0.19
C VAL A 98 -11.05 -14.83 0.99
N ALA A 99 -10.04 -14.22 1.63
CA ALA A 99 -9.05 -14.93 2.42
C ALA A 99 -9.68 -15.73 3.57
N ASN A 100 -10.63 -15.13 4.30
CA ASN A 100 -11.37 -15.79 5.36
C ASN A 100 -12.08 -17.04 4.85
N ARG A 101 -12.80 -16.94 3.72
CA ARG A 101 -13.46 -18.10 3.11
C ARG A 101 -12.47 -19.23 2.78
N LEU A 102 -11.31 -18.91 2.21
CA LEU A 102 -10.29 -19.92 1.89
C LEU A 102 -9.69 -20.55 3.15
N MET A 103 -9.44 -19.74 4.19
CA MET A 103 -8.96 -20.25 5.47
C MET A 103 -9.98 -21.19 6.11
N ASP A 104 -11.28 -20.87 6.03
CA ASP A 104 -12.35 -21.70 6.56
C ASP A 104 -12.49 -23.02 5.79
N LEU A 105 -12.40 -23.00 4.46
CA LEU A 105 -12.34 -24.24 3.66
C LEU A 105 -11.16 -25.13 4.07
N LYS A 106 -9.98 -24.54 4.26
CA LYS A 106 -8.79 -25.28 4.72
C LYS A 106 -9.02 -25.93 6.08
N LEU A 107 -9.57 -25.19 7.05
CA LEU A 107 -9.84 -25.68 8.40
C LEU A 107 -10.99 -26.71 8.43
N ALA A 108 -11.92 -26.64 7.49
CA ALA A 108 -13.00 -27.61 7.32
C ALA A 108 -12.57 -28.92 6.63
N GLY A 109 -11.29 -29.07 6.28
CA GLY A 109 -10.78 -30.28 5.64
C GLY A 109 -10.87 -30.27 4.11
N HIS A 110 -11.04 -29.10 3.48
CA HIS A 110 -11.09 -28.92 2.03
C HIS A 110 -9.84 -28.15 1.50
N PRO A 111 -8.62 -28.68 1.68
CA PRO A 111 -7.39 -27.94 1.35
C PRO A 111 -7.20 -27.69 -0.15
N GLU A 112 -7.64 -28.62 -1.01
CA GLU A 112 -7.53 -28.48 -2.47
C GLU A 112 -8.42 -27.36 -3.00
N GLU A 113 -9.67 -27.29 -2.52
CA GLU A 113 -10.62 -26.23 -2.85
C GLU A 113 -10.11 -24.86 -2.36
N ALA A 114 -9.58 -24.82 -1.13
CA ALA A 114 -8.99 -23.61 -0.57
C ALA A 114 -7.80 -23.10 -1.40
N LEU A 115 -6.93 -24.00 -1.89
CA LEU A 115 -5.80 -23.66 -2.75
C LEU A 115 -6.26 -23.23 -4.15
N ALA A 116 -7.25 -23.91 -4.74
CA ALA A 116 -7.81 -23.53 -6.04
C ALA A 116 -8.43 -22.13 -5.99
N GLY A 117 -9.11 -21.78 -4.89
CA GLY A 117 -9.67 -20.45 -4.66
C GLY A 117 -8.63 -19.33 -4.55
N PHE A 118 -7.33 -19.64 -4.44
CA PHE A 118 -6.28 -18.63 -4.40
C PHE A 118 -6.20 -17.79 -5.69
N ALA A 119 -6.67 -18.31 -6.83
CA ALA A 119 -6.77 -17.53 -8.07
C ALA A 119 -7.64 -16.26 -7.89
N GLU A 120 -8.67 -16.31 -7.04
CA GLU A 120 -9.50 -15.15 -6.72
C GLU A 120 -8.74 -14.10 -5.89
N ILE A 121 -7.89 -14.55 -4.97
CA ILE A 121 -6.97 -13.67 -4.24
C ILE A 121 -6.04 -12.94 -5.21
N GLU A 122 -5.53 -13.62 -6.24
CA GLU A 122 -4.66 -13.00 -7.24
C GLU A 122 -5.38 -11.84 -7.96
N VAL A 123 -6.60 -12.06 -8.43
CA VAL A 123 -7.39 -11.03 -9.14
C VAL A 123 -7.66 -9.80 -8.26
N VAL A 124 -8.12 -10.00 -7.01
CA VAL A 124 -8.42 -8.88 -6.10
C VAL A 124 -7.13 -8.17 -5.67
N SER A 125 -6.05 -8.92 -5.46
CA SER A 125 -4.74 -8.36 -5.08
C SER A 125 -4.11 -7.52 -6.20
N GLU A 126 -4.23 -7.94 -7.45
CA GLU A 126 -3.78 -7.16 -8.61
C GLU A 126 -4.48 -5.79 -8.65
N LYS A 127 -5.78 -5.75 -8.33
CA LYS A 127 -6.52 -4.48 -8.26
C LYS A 127 -5.98 -3.55 -7.17
N ILE A 128 -5.62 -4.09 -6.00
CA ILE A 128 -5.02 -3.32 -4.89
C ILE A 128 -3.68 -2.71 -5.34
N VAL A 129 -2.82 -3.50 -5.98
CA VAL A 129 -1.51 -3.01 -6.46
C VAL A 129 -1.69 -1.93 -7.53
N LEU A 130 -2.63 -2.13 -8.47
CA LEU A 130 -2.92 -1.14 -9.51
C LEU A 130 -3.43 0.19 -8.92
N LEU A 131 -4.25 0.14 -7.87
CA LEU A 131 -4.74 1.33 -7.18
C LEU A 131 -3.60 2.09 -6.50
N LEU A 132 -2.69 1.40 -5.80
CA LEU A 132 -1.51 2.01 -5.20
C LEU A 132 -0.62 2.70 -6.25
N GLN A 133 -0.36 2.04 -7.38
CA GLN A 133 0.39 2.62 -8.49
C GLN A 133 -0.30 3.84 -9.10
N THR A 134 -1.63 3.77 -9.27
CA THR A 134 -2.44 4.86 -9.81
C THR A 134 -2.39 6.08 -8.89
N MET A 135 -2.57 5.89 -7.58
CA MET A 135 -2.49 6.94 -6.58
C MET A 135 -1.11 7.61 -6.59
N GLN A 136 -0.03 6.82 -6.55
CA GLN A 136 1.33 7.33 -6.60
C GLN A 136 1.59 8.16 -7.86
N GLN A 137 1.14 7.68 -9.02
CA GLN A 137 1.32 8.40 -10.29
C GLN A 137 0.55 9.72 -10.31
N LYS A 138 -0.69 9.74 -9.81
CA LYS A 138 -1.49 10.97 -9.73
C LYS A 138 -0.84 12.00 -8.83
N LEU A 139 -0.40 11.60 -7.64
CA LEU A 139 0.25 12.48 -6.66
C LEU A 139 1.58 13.02 -7.20
N ARG A 140 2.38 12.19 -7.88
CA ARG A 140 3.61 12.64 -8.55
C ARG A 140 3.35 13.67 -9.64
N ASN A 141 2.19 13.60 -10.30
CA ASN A 141 1.80 14.50 -11.39
C ASN A 141 1.03 15.75 -10.91
N GLY A 142 0.85 15.93 -9.59
CA GLY A 142 0.22 17.12 -9.01
C GLY A 142 -1.32 17.12 -9.03
N ALA A 143 -1.93 15.94 -8.95
CA ALA A 143 -3.39 15.77 -8.80
C ALA A 143 -3.91 16.09 -7.40
#